data_AF-A0A7Y6Y317-F1
#
_entry.id   AF-A0A7Y6Y317-F1
#
_cell.length_a   1.000
_cell.length_b   1.000
_cell.length_c   1.000
_cell.angle_alpha   90.00
_cell.angle_beta   90.00
_cell.angle_gamma   90.00
#
_symmetry.space_group_name_H-M   'P 1'
#
loop_
_entity.id
_entity.type
_entity.pdbx_description
1 polymer ?
#
loop_
_entity_poly.entity_id
_entity_poly.type
_entity_poly.pdbx_seq_one_letter_code
_entity_poly.pdbx_strand_id
1 'polypeptide(L)'
;MWFRPIIIWLIGLSELPVKARIYRKKYCDHQACQHRSMAIVESNCFRSWTIYQAVVGSKQVEMARAGVVLKKLPAYGLVKSAACAAAVAVMTSSVSACITPSEQRADQIRFLELQLKIAALKCRFENPRFAGLYNRFVKAHRPSIKASRWPVEAFLARQTRMDMDTYVTKTANQISLASLDVRGFCENSAAVAKLAATSKDPLGVMDLLSVPYRARQSVCLGEGQQSDLAEAAPSTSASIRP
;
A
#
# COMPACT_ATOMS: atom_id res chain seq x y z
N MET A 1 -0.72 23.47 4.10
CA MET A 1 -1.26 22.76 2.92
C MET A 1 -1.21 21.25 3.17
N TRP A 2 -2.36 20.73 3.61
CA TRP A 2 -2.84 19.34 3.72
C TRP A 2 -1.96 18.25 4.37
N PHE A 3 -1.49 18.52 5.59
CA PHE A 3 -2.06 17.87 6.77
C PHE A 3 -2.88 18.96 7.46
N ARG A 4 -4.19 18.79 7.61
CA ARG A 4 -4.95 19.67 8.50
C ARG A 4 -4.65 19.18 9.92
N PRO A 5 -4.04 19.99 10.79
CA PRO A 5 -3.97 19.63 12.20
C PRO A 5 -5.40 19.74 12.74
N ILE A 6 -5.89 18.70 13.42
CA ILE A 6 -7.06 18.85 14.29
C ILE A 6 -6.58 19.64 15.50
N ILE A 7 -6.50 20.96 15.34
CA ILE A 7 -6.48 21.93 16.42
C ILE A 7 -7.93 22.32 16.60
N ILE A 8 -8.51 21.88 17.71
CA ILE A 8 -9.77 22.40 18.24
C ILE A 8 -9.51 23.87 18.56
N TRP A 9 -9.95 24.76 17.68
CA TRP A 9 -10.16 26.16 18.02
C TRP A 9 -11.40 26.24 18.91
N LEU A 10 -11.18 26.41 20.22
CA LEU A 10 -12.10 27.08 21.10
C LEU A 10 -12.03 28.57 20.75
N ILE A 11 -13.03 29.10 20.05
CA ILE A 11 -13.56 30.49 20.11
C ILE A 11 -14.78 30.54 19.17
N GLY A 12 -15.92 30.99 19.70
CA GLY A 12 -17.00 31.62 18.94
C GLY A 12 -18.07 30.72 18.32
N LEU A 13 -18.97 30.17 19.13
CA LEU A 13 -20.21 29.51 18.67
C LEU A 13 -21.39 29.95 19.56
N SER A 14 -21.69 31.25 19.56
CA SER A 14 -22.89 31.79 20.21
C SER A 14 -24.15 31.71 19.35
N GLU A 15 -24.06 31.38 18.05
CA GLU A 15 -25.26 31.29 17.20
C GLU A 15 -25.26 30.06 16.28
N LEU A 16 -25.70 28.91 16.82
CA LEU A 16 -26.22 27.83 15.99
C LEU A 16 -27.58 27.34 16.52
N PRO A 17 -28.51 27.01 15.60
CA PRO A 17 -29.89 26.66 15.92
C PRO A 17 -30.00 25.38 16.77
N VAL A 18 -30.95 25.41 17.70
CA VAL A 18 -31.22 24.45 18.80
C VAL A 18 -31.29 22.97 18.37
N LYS A 19 -31.51 22.66 17.09
CA LYS A 19 -31.73 21.28 16.59
C LYS A 19 -30.46 20.42 16.46
N ALA A 20 -29.25 20.98 16.56
CA ALA A 20 -28.00 20.20 16.53
C ALA A 20 -27.51 19.69 17.91
N ARG A 21 -28.28 19.92 18.99
CA ARG A 21 -27.85 19.59 20.36
C ARG A 21 -28.14 18.14 20.79
N ILE A 22 -28.94 17.38 20.04
CA ILE A 22 -29.38 16.03 20.45
C ILE A 22 -28.42 14.91 20.00
N TYR A 23 -27.64 15.09 18.92
CA TYR A 23 -26.71 14.06 18.45
C TYR A 23 -25.33 14.07 19.12
N ARG A 24 -25.02 15.08 19.96
CA ARG A 24 -23.68 15.24 20.58
C ARG A 24 -23.53 14.57 21.95
N LYS A 25 -24.61 14.07 22.56
CA LYS A 25 -24.57 13.54 23.94
C LYS A 25 -24.20 12.05 24.05
N LYS A 26 -24.04 11.33 22.93
CA LYS A 26 -23.68 9.88 22.96
C LYS A 26 -22.20 9.56 22.70
N TYR A 27 -21.36 10.53 22.34
CA TYR A 27 -19.97 10.26 21.95
C TYR A 27 -18.89 10.99 22.77
N CYS A 28 -19.25 11.79 23.79
CA CYS A 28 -18.29 12.55 24.59
C CYS A 28 -17.99 11.98 25.99
N ASP A 29 -18.57 10.85 26.41
CA ASP A 29 -18.28 10.28 27.75
C ASP A 29 -17.04 9.36 27.82
N HIS A 30 -16.29 9.19 26.73
CA HIS A 30 -15.12 8.28 26.74
C HIS A 30 -13.79 8.95 27.11
N GLN A 31 -13.76 10.26 27.36
CA GLN A 31 -12.53 11.01 27.68
C GLN A 31 -12.26 11.20 29.18
N ALA A 32 -13.12 10.68 30.07
CA ALA A 32 -12.97 10.81 31.52
C ALA A 32 -12.31 9.61 32.24
N CYS A 33 -11.70 8.66 31.51
CA CYS A 33 -10.97 7.52 32.11
C CYS A 33 -9.45 7.61 31.85
N GLN A 34 -8.81 8.73 32.20
CA GLN A 34 -7.36 8.89 32.07
C GLN A 34 -6.58 8.92 33.39
N HIS A 35 -7.17 8.43 34.48
CA HIS A 35 -6.43 8.15 35.73
C HIS A 35 -7.01 6.93 36.46
N ARG A 36 -6.76 5.71 35.97
CA ARG A 36 -6.66 4.51 36.82
C ARG A 36 -6.10 3.31 36.05
N SER A 37 -4.97 2.80 36.57
CA SER A 37 -4.43 1.44 36.44
C SER A 37 -4.01 0.95 35.05
N MET A 38 -2.68 0.98 34.83
CA MET A 38 -1.97 0.16 33.84
C MET A 38 -2.06 -1.32 34.24
N ALA A 39 -2.96 -2.10 33.62
CA ALA A 39 -2.85 -3.57 33.62
C ALA A 39 -3.69 -4.28 32.54
N ILE A 40 -4.68 -3.64 31.89
CA ILE A 40 -5.56 -4.36 30.94
C ILE A 40 -5.87 -3.46 29.72
N VAL A 41 -4.89 -3.22 28.86
CA VAL A 41 -5.09 -2.47 27.59
C VAL A 41 -4.34 -3.12 26.42
N GLU A 42 -4.31 -4.45 26.34
CA GLU A 42 -3.88 -5.14 25.11
C GLU A 42 -5.06 -5.62 24.24
N SER A 43 -6.26 -5.80 24.82
CA SER A 43 -7.36 -6.49 24.13
C SER A 43 -8.27 -5.57 23.29
N ASN A 44 -8.27 -4.26 23.53
CA ASN A 44 -9.30 -3.36 22.99
C ASN A 44 -8.88 -2.52 21.77
N CYS A 45 -7.58 -2.41 21.48
CA CYS A 45 -7.14 -1.71 20.28
C CYS A 45 -7.35 -2.55 18.99
N PHE A 46 -7.41 -3.88 19.13
CA PHE A 46 -7.60 -4.82 18.01
C PHE A 46 -9.07 -4.93 17.55
N ARG A 47 -10.04 -4.76 18.46
CA ARG A 47 -11.49 -4.88 18.14
C ARG A 47 -12.08 -3.69 17.38
N SER A 48 -11.43 -2.52 17.41
CA SER A 48 -11.94 -1.33 16.72
C SER A 48 -11.66 -1.35 15.21
N TRP A 49 -10.68 -2.13 14.76
CA TRP A 49 -10.29 -2.20 13.35
C TRP A 49 -11.16 -3.17 12.53
N THR A 50 -11.72 -4.23 13.16
CA THR A 50 -12.66 -5.15 12.50
C THR A 50 -14.01 -4.50 12.18
N ILE A 51 -14.46 -3.51 12.95
CA ILE A 51 -15.71 -2.78 12.67
C ILE A 51 -15.55 -1.88 11.43
N TYR A 52 -14.35 -1.37 11.15
CA TYR A 52 -14.11 -0.53 9.98
C TYR A 52 -14.22 -1.31 8.65
N GLN A 53 -13.89 -2.60 8.62
CA GLN A 53 -14.08 -3.43 7.42
C GLN A 53 -15.55 -3.78 7.14
N ALA A 54 -16.41 -3.85 8.17
CA ALA A 54 -17.83 -4.16 7.99
C ALA A 54 -18.65 -3.02 7.37
N VAL A 55 -18.21 -1.75 7.51
CA VAL A 55 -18.94 -0.58 7.00
C VAL A 55 -18.55 -0.21 5.55
N VAL A 56 -17.37 -0.63 5.08
CA VAL A 56 -16.91 -0.30 3.71
C VAL A 56 -17.37 -1.35 2.68
N GLY A 57 -17.77 -2.56 3.12
CA GLY A 57 -18.20 -3.66 2.25
C GLY A 57 -19.61 -3.55 1.64
N SER A 58 -20.44 -2.57 2.02
CA SER A 58 -21.87 -2.51 1.66
C SER A 58 -22.24 -1.48 0.60
N LYS A 59 -21.28 -0.76 0.00
CA LYS A 59 -21.58 0.30 -1.00
C LYS A 59 -21.27 -0.01 -2.47
N GLN A 60 -20.88 -1.24 -2.82
CA GLN A 60 -20.44 -1.59 -4.19
C GLN A 60 -21.45 -2.41 -5.02
N VAL A 61 -22.69 -2.61 -4.58
CA VAL A 61 -23.66 -3.47 -5.32
C VAL A 61 -24.75 -2.68 -6.07
N GLU A 62 -24.65 -1.35 -6.19
CA GLU A 62 -25.76 -0.55 -6.73
C GLU A 62 -25.36 0.47 -7.79
N MET A 63 -24.47 0.10 -8.73
CA MET A 63 -24.22 0.91 -9.95
C MET A 63 -24.03 0.09 -11.22
N ALA A 64 -24.74 -1.03 -11.36
CA ALA A 64 -24.75 -1.86 -12.58
C ALA A 64 -26.12 -1.90 -13.27
N ARG A 65 -26.75 -0.74 -13.49
CA ARG A 65 -27.87 -0.58 -14.44
C ARG A 65 -27.87 0.81 -15.11
N ALA A 66 -26.79 1.14 -15.80
CA ALA A 66 -26.83 2.18 -16.83
C ALA A 66 -27.04 1.48 -18.17
N GLY A 67 -28.29 1.47 -18.64
CA GLY A 67 -28.65 0.94 -19.95
C GLY A 67 -27.95 1.72 -21.05
N VAL A 68 -27.08 1.04 -21.80
CA VAL A 68 -26.55 1.55 -23.07
C VAL A 68 -27.67 1.49 -24.09
N VAL A 69 -28.27 2.65 -24.38
CA VAL A 69 -29.21 2.83 -25.49
C VAL A 69 -28.43 2.66 -26.80
N LEU A 70 -28.58 1.48 -27.42
CA LEU A 70 -28.11 1.21 -28.78
C LEU A 70 -28.77 2.20 -29.74
N LYS A 71 -28.01 3.20 -30.20
CA LYS A 71 -28.41 4.01 -31.35
C LYS A 71 -28.30 3.14 -32.61
N LYS A 72 -29.43 2.93 -33.29
CA LYS A 72 -29.54 2.24 -34.58
C LYS A 72 -28.57 2.86 -35.58
N LEU A 73 -27.68 2.05 -36.14
CA LEU A 73 -26.87 2.43 -37.30
C LEU A 73 -27.66 2.12 -38.59
N PRO A 74 -27.64 3.02 -39.59
CA PRO A 74 -28.31 2.81 -40.87
C PRO A 74 -27.62 1.71 -41.68
N ALA A 75 -28.46 0.84 -42.26
CA ALA A 75 -28.07 -0.25 -43.13
C ALA A 75 -27.44 0.28 -44.43
N TYR A 76 -26.13 0.04 -44.58
CA TYR A 76 -25.42 0.24 -45.84
C TYR A 76 -24.90 -1.09 -46.36
N GLY A 77 -25.38 -1.46 -47.55
CA GLY A 77 -24.60 -2.09 -48.62
C GLY A 77 -23.95 -3.44 -48.36
N LEU A 78 -24.60 -4.50 -48.86
CA LEU A 78 -24.01 -5.80 -49.17
C LEU A 78 -22.82 -5.63 -50.13
N VAL A 79 -21.59 -5.74 -49.62
CA VAL A 79 -20.38 -5.94 -50.44
C VAL A 79 -19.81 -7.31 -50.11
N LYS A 80 -19.79 -8.19 -51.13
CA LYS A 80 -19.19 -9.53 -51.09
C LYS A 80 -17.68 -9.40 -50.89
N SER A 81 -17.18 -9.67 -49.70
CA SER A 81 -15.74 -9.77 -49.42
C SER A 81 -15.31 -11.22 -49.34
N ALA A 82 -14.40 -11.60 -50.22
CA ALA A 82 -13.71 -12.88 -50.26
C ALA A 82 -12.98 -13.17 -48.93
N ALA A 83 -13.00 -14.44 -48.55
CA ALA A 83 -12.45 -14.97 -47.32
C ALA A 83 -10.91 -14.93 -47.31
N CYS A 84 -10.33 -14.08 -46.46
CA CYS A 84 -8.97 -14.25 -45.96
C CYS A 84 -9.06 -14.85 -44.56
N ALA A 85 -8.95 -16.17 -44.46
CA ALA A 85 -8.75 -16.88 -43.20
C ALA A 85 -7.32 -16.64 -42.70
N ALA A 86 -7.07 -15.47 -42.12
CA ALA A 86 -5.84 -15.22 -41.38
C ALA A 86 -5.92 -16.00 -40.06
N ALA A 87 -5.13 -17.07 -39.96
CA ALA A 87 -4.93 -17.81 -38.72
C ALA A 87 -4.28 -16.87 -37.69
N VAL A 88 -5.10 -16.28 -36.83
CA VAL A 88 -4.63 -15.56 -35.64
C VAL A 88 -4.12 -16.63 -34.69
N ALA A 89 -2.82 -16.92 -34.76
CA ALA A 89 -2.12 -17.61 -33.69
C ALA A 89 -2.22 -16.71 -32.45
N VAL A 90 -3.25 -16.95 -31.64
CA VAL A 90 -3.33 -16.37 -30.30
C VAL A 90 -2.19 -17.00 -29.53
N MET A 91 -1.04 -16.34 -29.54
CA MET A 91 0.00 -16.60 -28.55
C MET A 91 -0.64 -16.27 -27.21
N THR A 92 -1.14 -17.31 -26.54
CA THR A 92 -1.45 -17.25 -25.12
C THR A 92 -0.12 -17.05 -24.43
N SER A 93 0.32 -15.80 -24.32
CA SER A 93 1.42 -15.40 -23.47
C SER A 93 1.06 -15.90 -22.09
N SER A 94 1.67 -17.01 -21.67
CA SER A 94 1.60 -17.48 -20.30
C SER A 94 1.97 -16.28 -19.44
N VAL A 95 1.03 -15.79 -18.63
CA VAL A 95 1.22 -14.62 -17.78
C VAL A 95 2.42 -14.95 -16.89
N SER A 96 3.57 -14.40 -17.24
CA SER A 96 4.83 -14.73 -16.59
C SER A 96 4.71 -14.37 -15.11
N ALA A 97 4.90 -15.31 -14.20
CA ALA A 97 4.72 -15.14 -12.75
C ALA A 97 5.79 -14.25 -12.08
N CYS A 98 6.54 -13.48 -12.86
CA CYS A 98 7.66 -12.67 -12.43
C CYS A 98 7.29 -11.18 -12.39
N ILE A 99 8.04 -10.42 -11.61
CA ILE A 99 7.89 -8.97 -11.49
C ILE A 99 8.77 -8.26 -12.53
N THR A 100 8.23 -7.28 -13.25
CA THR A 100 9.06 -6.49 -14.17
C THR A 100 9.94 -5.49 -13.39
N PRO A 101 11.06 -5.02 -13.94
CA PRO A 101 11.93 -4.06 -13.23
C PRO A 101 11.22 -2.76 -12.83
N SER A 102 10.30 -2.25 -13.66
CA SER A 102 9.53 -1.04 -13.37
C SER A 102 8.55 -1.24 -12.21
N GLU A 103 7.95 -2.43 -12.10
CA GLU A 103 7.05 -2.80 -11.02
C GLU A 103 7.80 -3.03 -9.71
N GLN A 104 8.97 -3.67 -9.78
CA GLN A 104 9.82 -3.85 -8.60
C GLN A 104 10.25 -2.49 -8.05
N ARG A 105 10.70 -1.57 -8.92
CA ARG A 105 11.06 -0.21 -8.51
C ARG A 105 9.87 0.52 -7.86
N ALA A 106 8.67 0.36 -8.42
CA ALA A 106 7.46 0.97 -7.87
C ALA A 106 7.06 0.36 -6.51
N ASP A 107 7.16 -0.96 -6.36
CA ASP A 107 6.91 -1.69 -5.11
C ASP A 107 7.90 -1.26 -4.01
N GLN A 108 9.19 -1.11 -4.35
CA GLN A 108 10.20 -0.59 -3.43
C GLN A 108 9.90 0.84 -2.95
N ILE A 109 9.47 1.73 -3.85
CA ILE A 109 9.07 3.10 -3.47
C ILE A 109 7.88 3.08 -2.49
N ARG A 110 6.88 2.22 -2.74
CA ARG A 110 5.72 2.07 -1.85
C ARG A 110 6.10 1.47 -0.51
N PHE A 111 6.98 0.48 -0.51
CA PHE A 111 7.49 -0.11 0.72
C PHE A 111 8.22 0.93 1.57
N LEU A 112 9.12 1.72 0.98
CA LEU A 112 9.83 2.81 1.65
C LEU A 112 8.86 3.83 2.24
N GLU A 113 7.87 4.29 1.46
CA GLU A 113 6.84 5.23 1.94
C GLU A 113 6.08 4.66 3.14
N LEU A 114 5.62 3.41 3.05
CA LEU A 114 4.88 2.75 4.13
C LEU A 114 5.74 2.58 5.38
N GLN A 115 7.01 2.21 5.23
CA GLN A 115 7.90 2.05 6.37
C GLN A 115 8.14 3.37 7.10
N LEU A 116 8.42 4.45 6.37
CA LEU A 116 8.59 5.76 6.99
C LEU A 116 7.29 6.30 7.59
N LYS A 117 6.13 5.97 7.01
CA LYS A 117 4.82 6.30 7.58
C LYS A 117 4.56 5.55 8.88
N ILE A 118 4.83 4.25 8.93
CA ILE A 118 4.69 3.45 10.16
C ILE A 118 5.67 3.94 11.24
N ALA A 119 6.92 4.27 10.86
CA ALA A 119 7.87 4.85 11.79
C ALA A 119 7.39 6.21 12.33
N ALA A 120 6.79 7.07 11.51
CA ALA A 120 6.21 8.33 11.97
C ALA A 120 5.06 8.14 12.98
N LEU A 121 4.30 7.04 12.88
CA LEU A 121 3.25 6.72 13.84
C LEU A 121 3.80 6.12 15.13
N LYS A 122 4.70 5.13 15.01
CA LYS A 122 5.29 4.40 16.13
C LYS A 122 6.18 5.30 16.98
N CYS A 123 7.07 6.07 16.34
CA CYS A 123 8.14 6.80 17.00
C CYS A 123 7.76 8.21 17.46
N ARG A 124 6.48 8.60 17.38
CA ARG A 124 6.06 9.99 17.65
C ARG A 124 6.32 10.47 19.07
N PHE A 125 6.39 9.56 20.05
CA PHE A 125 6.62 9.89 21.45
C PHE A 125 8.12 9.89 21.80
N GLU A 126 8.90 9.00 21.18
CA GLU A 126 10.36 8.93 21.34
C GLU A 126 11.06 10.05 20.56
N ASN A 127 10.56 10.36 19.36
CA ASN A 127 11.10 11.40 18.49
C ASN A 127 9.96 12.27 17.92
N PRO A 128 9.59 13.36 18.61
CA PRO A 128 8.53 14.28 18.16
C PRO A 128 8.80 14.92 16.79
N ARG A 129 10.06 14.93 16.33
CA ARG A 129 10.46 15.50 15.03
C ARG A 129 10.23 14.54 13.86
N PHE A 130 9.88 13.27 14.13
CA PHE A 130 9.75 12.26 13.08
C PHE A 130 8.67 12.63 12.04
N ALA A 131 7.52 13.14 12.48
CA ALA A 131 6.47 13.59 11.57
C ALA A 131 6.97 14.64 10.57
N GLY A 132 7.86 15.55 11.01
CA GLY A 132 8.53 16.53 10.15
C GLY A 132 9.49 15.90 9.15
N LEU A 133 10.25 14.88 9.56
CA LEU A 133 11.15 14.12 8.68
C LEU A 133 10.39 13.39 7.57
N TYR A 134 9.34 12.65 7.92
CA TYR A 134 8.47 11.98 6.96
C TYR A 134 7.84 12.97 5.97
N ASN A 135 7.31 14.09 6.46
CA ASN A 135 6.70 15.10 5.59
C ASN A 135 7.71 15.72 4.59
N ARG A 136 8.98 15.86 4.97
CA ARG A 136 10.04 16.30 4.04
C ARG A 136 10.28 15.26 2.95
N PHE A 137 10.39 13.98 3.30
CA PHE A 137 10.50 12.89 2.34
C PHE A 137 9.32 12.87 1.35
N VAL A 138 8.08 12.91 1.84
CA VAL A 138 6.88 12.92 0.99
C VAL A 138 6.85 14.12 0.05
N LYS A 139 7.27 15.31 0.52
CA LYS A 139 7.33 16.50 -0.33
C LYS A 139 8.38 16.37 -1.44
N ALA A 140 9.58 15.89 -1.10
CA ALA A 140 10.68 15.71 -2.06
C ALA A 140 10.33 14.69 -3.15
N HIS A 141 9.68 13.58 -2.77
CA HIS A 141 9.45 12.44 -3.66
C HIS A 141 7.99 12.23 -4.07
N ARG A 142 7.14 13.25 -3.90
CA ARG A 142 5.70 13.17 -4.24
C ARG A 142 5.43 12.65 -5.67
N PRO A 143 6.16 13.10 -6.71
CA PRO A 143 5.94 12.59 -8.07
C PRO A 143 6.23 11.08 -8.18
N SER A 144 7.35 10.62 -7.62
CA SER A 144 7.75 9.20 -7.61
C SER A 144 6.78 8.33 -6.83
N ILE A 145 6.35 8.79 -5.65
CA ILE A 145 5.33 8.12 -4.83
C ILE A 145 4.02 7.99 -5.63
N LYS A 146 3.56 9.05 -6.30
CA LYS A 146 2.33 8.99 -7.11
C LYS A 146 2.49 8.04 -8.30
N ALA A 147 3.59 8.14 -9.04
CA ALA A 147 3.88 7.33 -10.23
C ALA A 147 3.99 5.84 -9.91
N SER A 148 4.43 5.47 -8.70
CA SER A 148 4.53 4.06 -8.27
C SER A 148 3.18 3.34 -8.14
N ARG A 149 2.04 4.05 -8.12
CA ARG A 149 0.74 3.40 -7.91
C ARG A 149 0.38 2.43 -9.04
N TRP A 150 0.42 2.93 -10.27
CA TRP A 150 -0.09 2.19 -11.42
C TRP A 150 0.71 0.92 -11.72
N PRO A 151 2.06 0.90 -11.68
CA PRO A 151 2.81 -0.34 -11.85
C PRO A 151 2.51 -1.38 -10.77
N VAL A 152 2.34 -0.96 -9.52
CA VAL A 152 1.95 -1.89 -8.44
C VAL A 152 0.53 -2.42 -8.67
N GLU A 153 -0.42 -1.58 -9.07
CA GLU A 153 -1.77 -2.02 -9.45
C GLU A 153 -1.76 -3.02 -10.61
N ALA A 154 -0.99 -2.73 -11.66
CA ALA A 154 -0.85 -3.61 -12.81
C ALA A 154 -0.25 -4.96 -12.41
N PHE A 155 0.79 -4.95 -11.58
CA PHE A 155 1.39 -6.15 -11.02
C PHE A 155 0.39 -6.97 -10.20
N LEU A 156 -0.30 -6.31 -9.25
CA LEU A 156 -1.26 -6.96 -8.37
C LEU A 156 -2.43 -7.54 -9.16
N ALA A 157 -2.94 -6.86 -10.19
CA ALA A 157 -4.03 -7.34 -11.04
C ALA A 157 -3.63 -8.56 -11.89
N ARG A 158 -2.36 -8.65 -12.31
CA ARG A 158 -1.88 -9.80 -13.09
C ARG A 158 -1.57 -11.01 -12.22
N GLN A 159 -0.87 -10.80 -11.10
CA GLN A 159 -0.31 -11.89 -10.29
C GLN A 159 -1.21 -12.33 -9.14
N THR A 160 -2.09 -11.45 -8.70
CA THR A 160 -2.91 -11.67 -7.51
C THR A 160 -4.36 -11.27 -7.78
N ARG A 161 -5.25 -11.53 -6.84
CA ARG A 161 -6.59 -10.90 -6.80
C ARG A 161 -6.66 -9.81 -5.73
N MET A 162 -5.51 -9.22 -5.40
CA MET A 162 -5.38 -8.24 -4.33
C MET A 162 -5.55 -6.84 -4.87
N ASP A 163 -6.39 -6.03 -4.23
CA ASP A 163 -6.44 -4.60 -4.48
C ASP A 163 -5.32 -3.84 -3.74
N MET A 164 -5.13 -2.57 -4.10
CA MET A 164 -4.11 -1.73 -3.47
C MET A 164 -4.31 -1.54 -1.97
N ASP A 165 -5.55 -1.48 -1.50
CA ASP A 165 -5.83 -1.22 -0.08
C ASP A 165 -5.45 -2.41 0.78
N THR A 166 -5.75 -3.63 0.31
CA THR A 166 -5.32 -4.89 0.90
C THR A 166 -3.80 -5.02 0.88
N TYR A 167 -3.15 -4.65 -0.22
CA TYR A 167 -1.69 -4.63 -0.32
C TYR A 167 -1.08 -3.68 0.71
N VAL A 168 -1.51 -2.41 0.74
CA VAL A 168 -1.01 -1.39 1.67
C VAL A 168 -1.19 -1.86 3.12
N THR A 169 -2.36 -2.41 3.43
CA THR A 169 -2.69 -2.91 4.76
C THR A 169 -1.80 -4.07 5.18
N LYS A 170 -1.64 -5.08 4.32
CA LYS A 170 -0.77 -6.24 4.61
C LYS A 170 0.68 -5.82 4.79
N THR A 171 1.19 -4.95 3.92
CA THR A 171 2.57 -4.46 3.99
C THR A 171 2.80 -3.61 5.25
N ALA A 172 1.86 -2.72 5.60
CA ALA A 172 1.92 -1.94 6.83
C ALA A 172 1.93 -2.82 8.09
N ASN A 173 1.11 -3.86 8.14
CA ASN A 173 1.09 -4.82 9.25
C ASN A 173 2.40 -5.60 9.34
N GLN A 174 2.92 -6.07 8.20
CA GLN A 174 4.22 -6.76 8.15
C GLN A 174 5.35 -5.88 8.70
N ILE A 175 5.43 -4.61 8.26
CA ILE A 175 6.43 -3.66 8.75
C ILE A 175 6.25 -3.39 10.24
N SER A 176 5.00 -3.21 10.69
CA SER A 176 4.70 -2.94 12.11
C SER A 176 5.16 -4.09 13.00
N LEU A 177 4.87 -5.33 12.62
CA LEU A 177 5.32 -6.52 13.34
C LEU A 177 6.85 -6.64 13.34
N ALA A 178 7.48 -6.56 12.15
CA ALA A 178 8.93 -6.65 12.03
C ALA A 178 9.66 -5.54 12.82
N SER A 179 9.06 -4.36 12.95
CA SER A 179 9.65 -3.25 13.72
C SER A 179 9.72 -3.50 15.22
N LEU A 180 9.01 -4.49 15.77
CA LEU A 180 9.04 -4.83 17.20
C LEU A 180 10.38 -5.45 17.59
N ASP A 181 10.98 -6.23 16.68
CA ASP A 181 12.21 -6.98 16.94
C ASP A 181 13.48 -6.17 16.60
N VAL A 182 13.33 -4.97 16.03
CA VAL A 182 14.46 -4.15 15.59
C VAL A 182 14.84 -3.13 16.67
N ARG A 183 15.98 -3.36 17.33
CA ARG A 183 16.58 -2.38 18.24
C ARG A 183 16.95 -1.10 17.48
N GLY A 184 16.66 0.05 18.08
CA GLY A 184 16.96 1.36 17.48
C GLY A 184 16.11 1.66 16.24
N PHE A 185 14.94 1.03 16.10
CA PHE A 185 14.06 1.23 14.94
C PHE A 185 13.75 2.72 14.70
N CYS A 186 13.53 3.50 15.77
CA CYS A 186 13.13 4.90 15.66
C CYS A 186 14.29 5.81 15.25
N GLU A 187 15.48 5.62 15.81
CA GLU A 187 16.70 6.34 15.43
C GLU A 187 17.10 6.04 14.00
N ASN A 188 17.14 4.75 13.64
CA ASN A 188 17.51 4.29 12.30
C ASN A 188 16.53 4.81 11.25
N SER A 189 15.22 4.68 11.51
CA SER A 189 14.20 5.16 10.56
C SER A 189 14.22 6.70 10.43
N ALA A 190 14.60 7.44 11.47
CA ALA A 190 14.76 8.88 11.41
C ALA A 190 15.97 9.29 10.55
N ALA A 191 17.08 8.55 10.67
CA ALA A 191 18.26 8.73 9.83
C ALA A 191 17.94 8.45 8.36
N VAL A 192 17.26 7.33 8.07
CA VAL A 192 16.79 6.98 6.72
C VAL A 192 15.86 8.07 6.17
N ALA A 193 14.86 8.52 6.95
CA ALA A 193 13.95 9.57 6.50
C ALA A 193 14.68 10.89 6.15
N LYS A 194 15.70 11.25 6.94
CA LYS A 194 16.54 12.43 6.68
C LYS A 194 17.31 12.27 5.37
N LEU A 195 17.99 11.15 5.19
CA LEU A 195 18.81 10.88 4.00
C LEU A 195 17.94 10.75 2.74
N ALA A 196 16.83 10.03 2.83
CA ALA A 196 15.88 9.85 1.73
C ALA A 196 15.31 11.20 1.27
N ALA A 197 15.02 12.12 2.19
CA ALA A 197 14.49 13.44 1.85
C ALA A 197 15.48 14.33 1.08
N THR A 198 16.78 14.07 1.19
CA THR A 198 17.83 14.82 0.44
C THR A 198 18.38 14.06 -0.76
N SER A 199 18.11 12.76 -0.87
CA SER A 199 18.57 11.94 -1.99
C SER A 199 17.83 12.30 -3.29
N LYS A 200 18.54 12.29 -4.42
CA LYS A 200 17.95 12.43 -5.76
C LYS A 200 17.09 11.21 -6.11
N ASP A 201 17.55 10.01 -5.76
CA ASP A 201 16.78 8.78 -5.90
C ASP A 201 16.26 8.32 -4.53
N PRO A 202 14.94 8.22 -4.31
CA PRO A 202 14.41 7.73 -3.04
C PRO A 202 14.89 6.31 -2.72
N LEU A 203 15.27 5.51 -3.72
CA LEU A 203 15.74 4.13 -3.51
C LEU A 203 17.22 4.03 -3.13
N GLY A 204 17.97 5.14 -3.13
CA GLY A 204 19.36 5.16 -2.67
C GLY A 204 19.56 4.85 -1.18
N VAL A 205 18.48 4.64 -0.42
CA VAL A 205 18.51 4.32 1.02
C VAL A 205 17.96 2.93 1.35
N MET A 206 17.65 2.10 0.35
CA MET A 206 16.97 0.82 0.57
C MET A 206 17.78 -0.13 1.46
N ASP A 207 19.10 -0.13 1.34
CA ASP A 207 20.00 -0.96 2.15
C ASP A 207 20.13 -0.50 3.61
N LEU A 208 19.62 0.70 3.93
CA LEU A 208 19.65 1.29 5.27
C LEU A 208 18.35 1.08 6.04
N LEU A 209 17.36 0.41 5.43
CA LEU A 209 16.05 0.23 6.04
C LEU A 209 16.12 -0.70 7.25
N SER A 210 15.55 -0.23 8.37
CA SER A 210 15.43 -1.01 9.62
C SER A 210 14.70 -2.35 9.43
N VAL A 211 13.65 -2.35 8.58
CA VAL A 211 12.96 -3.56 8.13
C VAL A 211 13.35 -3.78 6.67
N PRO A 212 14.04 -4.88 6.32
CA PRO A 212 14.52 -5.09 4.96
C PRO A 212 13.36 -5.30 4.00
N TYR A 213 13.47 -4.71 2.81
CA TYR A 213 12.57 -5.00 1.71
C TYR A 213 12.77 -6.44 1.23
N ARG A 214 11.67 -7.19 1.08
CA ARG A 214 11.68 -8.55 0.51
C ARG A 214 10.79 -8.57 -0.71
N ALA A 215 11.41 -8.70 -1.88
CA ALA A 215 10.67 -8.95 -3.12
C ALA A 215 9.89 -10.27 -2.97
N ARG A 216 8.60 -10.25 -3.31
CA ARG A 216 7.74 -11.44 -3.20
C ARG A 216 7.92 -12.41 -4.36
N GLN A 217 8.53 -11.97 -5.46
CA GLN A 217 8.69 -12.73 -6.69
C GLN A 217 10.06 -12.44 -7.31
N SER A 218 10.54 -13.39 -8.11
CA SER A 218 11.74 -13.20 -8.94
C SER A 218 11.48 -12.16 -10.02
N VAL A 219 12.51 -11.37 -10.33
CA VAL A 219 12.46 -10.40 -11.43
C VAL A 219 12.43 -11.15 -12.76
N CYS A 220 11.61 -10.68 -13.71
CA CYS A 220 11.65 -11.18 -15.07
C CYS A 220 13.02 -10.86 -15.68
N LEU A 221 13.88 -11.87 -15.81
CA LEU A 221 15.04 -11.76 -16.68
C LEU A 221 14.51 -11.74 -18.12
N GLY A 222 14.97 -10.78 -18.94
CA GLY A 222 14.62 -10.80 -20.36
C GLY A 222 15.01 -12.13 -20.98
N GLU A 223 14.33 -12.53 -22.06
CA GLU A 223 14.43 -13.86 -22.72
C GLU A 223 15.86 -14.34 -23.07
N GLY A 224 16.90 -13.50 -22.90
CA GLY A 224 18.31 -13.87 -23.11
C GLY A 224 19.12 -14.27 -21.87
N GLN A 225 18.56 -14.31 -20.66
CA GLN A 225 19.33 -14.58 -19.42
C GLN A 225 18.81 -15.75 -18.56
N GLN A 226 17.78 -16.45 -19.00
CA GLN A 226 17.17 -17.52 -18.22
C GLN A 226 17.92 -18.87 -18.33
N SER A 227 18.88 -18.99 -19.25
CA SER A 227 19.56 -20.25 -19.57
C SER A 227 20.64 -20.66 -18.57
N ASP A 228 21.21 -19.74 -17.79
CA ASP A 228 22.43 -20.02 -17.03
C ASP A 228 22.21 -20.21 -15.51
N LEU A 229 20.99 -20.02 -15.01
CA LEU A 229 20.67 -20.11 -13.57
C LEU A 229 19.93 -21.40 -13.17
N ALA A 230 19.64 -22.30 -14.12
CA ALA A 230 19.04 -23.60 -13.82
C ALA A 230 20.07 -24.67 -13.38
N GLU A 231 21.37 -24.41 -13.51
CA GLU A 231 22.43 -25.40 -13.29
C GLU A 231 23.23 -25.18 -11.98
N ALA A 232 22.54 -24.91 -10.87
CA ALA A 232 23.19 -24.87 -9.55
C ALA A 232 22.26 -25.27 -8.39
N ALA A 233 21.54 -26.39 -8.55
CA ALA A 233 20.95 -27.07 -7.42
C ALA A 233 21.97 -28.09 -6.86
N PRO A 234 22.51 -27.91 -5.64
CA PRO A 234 23.38 -28.90 -5.02
C PRO A 234 22.55 -30.11 -4.59
N SER A 235 22.75 -31.24 -5.26
CA SER A 235 22.23 -32.56 -4.88
C SER A 235 22.86 -33.00 -3.55
N THR A 236 22.28 -32.57 -2.43
CA THR A 236 22.71 -33.02 -1.10
C THR A 236 21.95 -34.30 -0.74
N SER A 237 22.36 -35.42 -1.32
CA SER A 237 21.94 -36.77 -0.92
C SER A 237 22.99 -37.36 0.03
N ALA A 238 23.05 -36.88 1.27
CA ALA A 238 23.83 -37.52 2.32
C ALA A 238 22.93 -38.51 3.08
N SER A 239 22.97 -39.76 2.62
CA SER A 239 22.43 -40.94 3.29
C SER A 239 23.26 -41.23 4.54
N ILE A 240 22.74 -40.88 5.72
CA ILE A 240 23.28 -41.37 7.00
C ILE A 240 22.38 -42.52 7.42
N ARG A 241 22.90 -43.75 7.32
CA ARG A 241 22.34 -44.93 7.99
C ARG A 241 23.04 -45.13 9.34
N PRO A 242 22.34 -45.71 10.32
CA PRO A 242 22.75 -45.77 11.73
C PRO A 242 23.99 -46.64 11.97
#